data_AF-A0A6A6J4N2-F1
#
_entry.id   AF-A0A6A6J4N2-F1
#
_cell.length_a   1.000
_cell.length_b   1.000
_cell.length_c   1.000
_cell.angle_alpha   90.00
_cell.angle_beta   90.00
_cell.angle_gamma   90.00
#
_symmetry.space_group_name_H-M   'P 1'
#
loop_
_entity.id
_entity.type
_entity.pdbx_description
1 polymer ?
#
loop_
_entity_poly.entity_id
_entity_poly.type
_entity_poly.pdbx_seq_one_letter_code
_entity_poly.pdbx_strand_id
1 'polypeptide(L)'
;MARLCVESAMQSTIAFDRVGHHPDDKYKEYVDTLKGRLITTNIFGTLHAQFGNMIVLATVIMSDKKKLHQLLPRQRTPMMKIFCNLLTRTIKTLRKVGDNSPTLTTDADILENIRKLASNSWRSSKSDFHGRSWSALTDYSLRY
;
A
#
# COMPACT_ATOMS: atom_id res chain seq x y z
N MET A 1 7.61 3.50 20.70
CA MET A 1 8.49 3.16 19.55
C MET A 1 7.75 2.44 18.43
N ALA A 2 7.11 1.28 18.64
CA ALA A 2 6.42 0.55 17.54
C ALA A 2 5.34 1.35 16.79
N ARG A 3 4.50 2.12 17.51
CA ARG A 3 3.47 2.97 16.88
C ARG A 3 4.06 4.05 15.97
N LEU A 4 5.18 4.64 16.37
CA LEU A 4 5.88 5.63 15.55
C LEU A 4 6.42 5.00 14.26
N CYS A 5 6.91 3.76 14.32
CA CYS A 5 7.36 3.04 13.12
C CYS A 5 6.22 2.82 12.11
N VAL A 6 5.04 2.41 12.58
CA VAL A 6 3.87 2.20 11.71
C VAL A 6 3.40 3.52 11.08
N GLU A 7 3.34 4.58 11.88
CA GLU A 7 2.97 5.91 11.39
C GLU A 7 4.00 6.42 10.37
N SER A 8 5.29 6.33 10.69
CA SER A 8 6.37 6.73 9.79
C SER A 8 6.37 5.94 8.49
N ALA A 9 6.10 4.63 8.51
CA ALA A 9 5.98 3.82 7.30
C ALA A 9 4.82 4.28 6.41
N MET A 10 3.67 4.61 7.02
CA MET A 10 2.51 5.15 6.30
C MET A 10 2.82 6.52 5.69
N GLN A 11 3.35 7.46 6.49
CA GLN A 11 3.68 8.81 6.04
C GLN A 11 4.80 8.81 5.00
N SER A 12 5.81 7.96 5.14
CA SER A 12 6.89 7.79 4.15
C SER A 12 6.33 7.35 2.79
N THR A 13 5.38 6.41 2.79
CA THR A 13 4.75 5.94 1.55
C THR A 13 3.85 7.03 0.93
N ILE A 14 3.09 7.75 1.74
CA ILE A 14 2.25 8.88 1.28
C ILE A 14 3.09 10.02 0.72
N ALA A 15 4.21 10.36 1.36
CA ALA A 15 5.12 11.38 0.90
C ALA A 15 5.77 10.99 -0.43
N PHE A 16 6.07 9.70 -0.61
CA PHE A 16 6.62 9.16 -1.85
C PHE A 16 5.67 9.36 -3.04
N ASP A 17 4.35 9.21 -2.84
CA ASP A 17 3.34 9.51 -3.87
C ASP A 17 3.36 10.97 -4.34
N ARG A 18 3.85 11.90 -3.50
CA ARG A 18 3.92 13.34 -3.82
C ARG A 18 5.21 13.74 -4.54
N VAL A 19 6.16 12.83 -4.75
CA VAL A 19 7.42 13.19 -5.41
C VAL A 19 7.15 13.54 -6.88
N GLY A 20 7.53 14.76 -7.28
CA GLY A 20 7.27 15.31 -8.62
C GLY A 20 5.99 16.14 -8.74
N HIS A 21 5.25 16.37 -7.65
CA HIS A 21 4.12 17.30 -7.60
C HIS A 21 4.54 18.74 -7.34
N HIS A 22 3.76 19.68 -7.89
CA HIS A 22 3.85 21.09 -7.46
C HIS A 22 3.35 21.21 -6.00
N PRO A 23 3.95 22.05 -5.15
CA PRO A 23 3.50 22.26 -3.77
C PRO A 23 2.02 22.62 -3.64
N ASP A 24 1.47 23.31 -4.64
CA ASP A 24 0.06 23.73 -4.70
C ASP A 24 -0.88 22.70 -5.35
N ASP A 25 -0.36 21.57 -5.86
CA ASP A 25 -1.20 20.50 -6.40
C ASP A 25 -2.09 19.94 -5.28
N LYS A 26 -3.41 19.95 -5.50
CA LYS A 26 -4.34 19.25 -4.60
C LYS A 26 -3.96 17.78 -4.56
N TYR A 27 -3.59 17.30 -3.37
CA TYR A 27 -3.31 15.88 -3.17
C TYR A 27 -4.55 15.07 -3.50
N LYS A 28 -4.46 14.26 -4.56
CA LYS A 28 -5.43 13.19 -4.81
C LYS A 28 -4.91 11.96 -4.09
N GLU A 29 -5.48 11.72 -2.92
CA GLU A 29 -5.20 10.55 -2.07
C GLU A 29 -5.07 9.28 -2.91
N TYR A 30 -3.86 8.74 -2.95
CA TYR A 30 -3.56 7.44 -3.55
C TYR A 30 -3.90 7.33 -5.05
N VAL A 31 -3.81 8.43 -5.82
CA VAL A 31 -3.98 8.48 -7.30
C VAL A 31 -2.62 8.61 -8.01
N ASP A 32 -2.42 7.90 -9.13
CA ASP A 32 -1.07 7.67 -9.70
C ASP A 32 -0.73 8.96 -10.37
N THR A 33 0.04 9.75 -9.67
CA THR A 33 0.19 11.15 -10.01
C THR A 33 1.65 11.47 -10.31
N LEU A 34 2.50 10.45 -10.43
CA LEU A 34 3.84 10.54 -11.02
C LEU A 34 3.78 11.25 -12.38
N LYS A 35 3.88 12.58 -12.34
CA LYS A 35 3.89 13.48 -13.50
C LYS A 35 5.29 13.63 -14.08
N GLY A 36 6.32 13.13 -13.39
CA GLY A 36 7.73 13.23 -13.81
C GLY A 36 8.55 11.99 -13.47
N ARG A 37 9.71 11.87 -14.12
CA ARG A 37 10.71 10.84 -13.84
C ARG A 37 11.23 11.05 -12.41
N LEU A 38 11.19 10.01 -11.57
CA LEU A 38 11.79 10.06 -10.25
C LEU A 38 13.31 10.14 -10.42
N ILE A 39 13.90 11.33 -10.27
CA ILE A 39 15.35 11.50 -10.31
C ILE A 39 15.86 11.44 -8.88
N THR A 40 16.25 10.24 -8.46
CA THR A 40 16.98 10.02 -7.21
C THR A 40 18.30 9.33 -7.54
N THR A 41 19.35 9.65 -6.78
CA THR A 41 20.68 9.07 -6.99
C THR A 41 20.74 7.58 -6.64
N ASN A 42 19.77 7.06 -5.85
CA ASN A 42 19.64 5.66 -5.50
C ASN A 42 18.16 5.20 -5.60
N ILE A 43 17.66 5.11 -6.82
CA ILE A 43 16.27 4.69 -7.08
C ILE A 43 15.98 3.29 -6.54
N PHE A 44 16.90 2.33 -6.71
CA PHE A 44 16.68 0.95 -6.27
C PHE A 44 16.58 0.85 -4.74
N GLY A 45 17.50 1.48 -4.00
CA GLY A 45 17.43 1.50 -2.54
C GLY A 45 16.19 2.22 -2.01
N THR A 46 15.78 3.31 -2.67
CA THR A 46 14.55 4.03 -2.32
C THR A 46 13.31 3.14 -2.51
N LEU A 47 13.24 2.42 -3.63
CA LEU A 47 12.13 1.52 -3.92
C LEU A 47 12.09 0.30 -3.01
N HIS A 48 13.24 -0.27 -2.66
CA HIS A 48 13.33 -1.36 -1.69
C HIS A 48 12.86 -0.92 -0.28
N ALA A 49 13.14 0.33 0.11
CA ALA A 49 12.60 0.88 1.35
C ALA A 49 11.06 1.00 1.31
N GLN A 50 10.48 1.37 0.16
CA GLN A 50 9.02 1.38 -0.01
C GLN A 50 8.41 -0.02 0.07
N PHE A 51 9.09 -1.03 -0.47
CA PHE A 51 8.73 -2.43 -0.24
C PHE A 51 8.69 -2.76 1.26
N GLY A 52 9.75 -2.42 2.01
CA GLY A 52 9.81 -2.62 3.46
C GLY A 52 8.66 -1.97 4.22
N ASN A 53 8.29 -0.73 3.87
CA ASN A 53 7.14 -0.04 4.47
C ASN A 53 5.84 -0.83 4.26
N MET A 54 5.62 -1.41 3.07
CA MET A 54 4.43 -2.21 2.79
C MET A 54 4.37 -3.50 3.61
N ILE A 55 5.51 -4.14 3.88
CA ILE A 55 5.56 -5.33 4.76
C ILE A 55 5.18 -4.96 6.21
N VAL A 56 5.67 -3.83 6.72
CA VAL A 56 5.30 -3.34 8.05
C VAL A 56 3.79 -3.08 8.14
N LEU A 57 3.24 -2.35 7.17
CA LEU A 57 1.80 -2.05 7.14
C LEU A 57 0.96 -3.33 7.01
N ALA A 58 1.34 -4.24 6.11
CA ALA A 58 0.66 -5.53 5.93
C ALA A 58 0.61 -6.32 7.24
N THR A 59 1.75 -6.41 7.95
CA THR A 59 1.86 -7.15 9.22
C THR A 59 0.91 -6.60 10.28
N VAL A 60 0.77 -5.28 10.38
CA VAL A 60 -0.05 -4.65 11.43
C VAL A 60 -1.53 -4.66 11.06
N ILE A 61 -1.86 -4.44 9.79
CA ILE A 61 -3.25 -4.34 9.31
C ILE A 61 -3.91 -5.71 9.16
N MET A 62 -3.15 -6.72 8.72
CA MET A 62 -3.68 -8.06 8.43
C MET A 62 -3.58 -9.03 9.62
N SER A 63 -2.94 -8.64 10.73
CA SER A 63 -2.78 -9.51 11.89
C SER A 63 -3.98 -9.44 12.82
N ASP A 64 -4.53 -10.59 13.21
CA ASP A 64 -5.60 -10.65 14.21
C ASP A 64 -5.12 -10.44 15.66
N LYS A 65 -3.83 -10.11 15.86
CA LYS A 65 -3.29 -9.85 17.20
C LYS A 65 -3.72 -8.46 17.68
N LYS A 66 -4.55 -8.43 18.73
CA LYS A 66 -5.03 -7.21 19.42
C LYS A 66 -3.91 -6.19 19.74
N LYS A 67 -2.71 -6.65 20.11
CA LYS A 67 -1.56 -5.78 20.40
C LYS A 67 -1.06 -5.00 19.18
N LEU A 68 -1.12 -5.59 17.99
CA LEU A 68 -0.74 -4.91 16.74
C LEU A 68 -1.83 -3.95 16.27
N HIS A 69 -3.10 -4.33 16.41
CA HIS A 69 -4.23 -3.44 16.13
C HIS A 69 -4.22 -2.16 16.99
N GLN A 70 -3.68 -2.20 18.20
CA GLN A 70 -3.53 -0.99 19.04
C GLN A 70 -2.52 0.02 18.49
N LEU A 71 -1.67 -0.37 17.53
CA LEU A 71 -0.73 0.53 16.85
C LEU A 71 -1.42 1.35 15.75
N LEU A 72 -2.62 0.94 15.34
CA LEU A 72 -3.40 1.58 14.29
C LEU A 72 -4.26 2.72 14.88
N PRO A 73 -4.42 3.87 14.19
CA PRO A 73 -5.46 4.83 14.53
C PRO A 73 -6.86 4.18 14.60
N ARG A 74 -7.75 4.80 15.40
CA ARG A 74 -9.04 4.24 15.86
C ARG A 74 -9.99 3.66 14.78
N GLN A 75 -9.77 3.92 13.49
CA GLN A 75 -10.63 3.46 12.41
C GLN A 75 -9.91 2.47 11.47
N ARG A 76 -10.34 1.20 11.49
CA ARG A 76 -9.75 0.10 10.70
C ARG A 76 -10.14 0.14 9.21
N THR A 77 -11.39 0.48 8.90
CA THR A 77 -11.93 0.46 7.52
C THR A 77 -11.26 1.47 6.58
N PRO A 78 -11.08 2.75 6.96
CA PRO A 78 -10.34 3.71 6.13
C PRO A 78 -8.91 3.23 5.87
N MET A 79 -8.28 2.63 6.88
CA MET A 79 -6.90 2.18 6.80
C MET A 79 -6.70 0.99 5.86
N MET A 80 -7.60 0.00 5.85
CA MET A 80 -7.51 -1.10 4.90
C MET A 80 -7.61 -0.57 3.46
N LYS A 81 -8.52 0.38 3.21
CA LYS A 81 -8.63 1.02 1.89
C LYS A 81 -7.35 1.77 1.50
N ILE A 82 -6.80 2.56 2.43
CA ILE A 82 -5.54 3.28 2.26
C ILE A 82 -4.40 2.30 1.94
N PHE A 83 -4.28 1.23 2.72
CA PHE A 83 -3.28 0.18 2.50
C PHE A 83 -3.40 -0.48 1.13
N CYS A 84 -4.60 -0.89 0.71
CA CYS A 84 -4.78 -1.51 -0.60
C CYS A 84 -4.38 -0.57 -1.75
N ASN A 85 -4.66 0.73 -1.61
CA ASN A 85 -4.27 1.72 -2.62
C ASN A 85 -2.75 1.93 -2.65
N LEU A 86 -2.11 2.09 -1.49
CA LEU A 86 -0.65 2.21 -1.36
C LEU A 86 0.05 0.96 -1.90
N LEU A 87 -0.43 -0.23 -1.56
CA LEU A 87 0.11 -1.51 -2.00
C LEU A 87 0.06 -1.64 -3.53
N THR A 88 -1.10 -1.35 -4.13
CA THR A 88 -1.27 -1.39 -5.60
C THR A 88 -0.29 -0.44 -6.29
N ARG A 89 0.00 0.69 -5.68
CA ARG A 89 0.94 1.67 -6.24
C ARG A 89 2.38 1.25 -6.13
N THR A 90 2.80 0.82 -4.96
CA THR A 90 4.16 0.33 -4.75
C THR A 90 4.46 -0.80 -5.73
N ILE A 91 3.54 -1.75 -5.92
CA ILE A 91 3.67 -2.81 -6.95
C ILE A 91 3.88 -2.21 -8.34
N LYS A 92 3.05 -1.27 -8.77
CA LYS A 92 3.16 -0.63 -10.09
C LYS A 92 4.50 0.07 -10.27
N THR A 93 4.97 0.79 -9.25
CA THR A 93 6.25 1.51 -9.30
C THR A 93 7.43 0.54 -9.34
N LEU A 94 7.41 -0.52 -8.53
CA LEU A 94 8.45 -1.55 -8.55
C LEU A 94 8.53 -2.23 -9.93
N ARG A 95 7.39 -2.58 -10.54
CA ARG A 95 7.36 -3.20 -11.87
C ARG A 95 7.90 -2.31 -12.97
N LYS A 96 7.61 -1.00 -12.94
CA LYS A 96 8.15 -0.04 -13.93
C LYS A 96 9.68 -0.01 -13.96
N VAL A 97 10.33 -0.36 -12.85
CA VAL A 97 11.79 -0.33 -12.69
C VAL A 97 12.38 -1.75 -12.66
N GLY A 98 11.55 -2.78 -12.50
CA GLY A 98 11.91 -4.18 -12.26
C GLY A 98 12.73 -4.83 -13.37
N ASP A 99 12.57 -4.40 -14.63
CA ASP A 99 13.37 -4.88 -15.76
C ASP A 99 14.87 -4.63 -15.55
N ASN A 100 15.22 -3.64 -14.73
CA ASN A 100 16.60 -3.28 -14.41
C ASN A 100 17.08 -3.88 -13.07
N SER A 101 16.22 -4.58 -12.33
CA SER A 101 16.54 -5.14 -11.01
C SER A 101 15.71 -6.39 -10.69
N PRO A 102 16.31 -7.59 -10.73
CA PRO A 102 15.66 -8.84 -10.30
C PRO A 102 15.14 -8.78 -8.85
N THR A 103 15.83 -8.03 -7.98
CA THR A 103 15.40 -7.81 -6.60
C THR A 103 14.06 -7.07 -6.54
N LEU A 104 13.91 -5.96 -7.28
CA LEU A 104 12.64 -5.22 -7.29
C LEU A 104 11.50 -5.99 -7.95
N THR A 105 11.82 -6.88 -8.89
CA THR A 105 10.85 -7.83 -9.45
C THR A 105 10.34 -8.79 -8.37
N THR A 106 11.25 -9.36 -7.58
CA THR A 106 10.91 -10.23 -6.45
C THR A 106 10.10 -9.48 -5.38
N ASP A 107 10.51 -8.26 -5.04
CA ASP A 107 9.78 -7.41 -4.10
C ASP A 107 8.33 -7.18 -4.58
N ALA A 108 8.13 -6.93 -5.88
CA ALA A 108 6.80 -6.77 -6.46
C ALA A 108 5.98 -8.07 -6.42
N ASP A 109 6.59 -9.23 -6.68
CA ASP A 109 5.94 -10.55 -6.58
C ASP A 109 5.43 -10.83 -5.16
N ILE A 110 6.25 -10.50 -4.14
CA ILE A 110 5.87 -10.65 -2.73
C ILE A 110 4.66 -9.76 -2.40
N LEU A 111 4.69 -8.48 -2.79
CA LEU A 111 3.58 -7.56 -2.54
C LEU A 111 2.29 -7.98 -3.27
N GLU A 112 2.40 -8.56 -4.46
CA GLU A 112 1.27 -9.09 -5.22
C GLU A 112 0.60 -10.27 -4.48
N ASN A 113 1.41 -11.14 -3.87
CA ASN A 113 0.88 -12.22 -3.02
C ASN A 113 0.20 -11.68 -1.75
N ILE A 114 0.77 -10.65 -1.12
CA ILE A 114 0.14 -9.97 0.02
C ILE A 114 -1.20 -9.35 -0.38
N ARG A 115 -1.30 -8.74 -1.57
CA ARG A 115 -2.54 -8.16 -2.09
C ARG A 115 -3.65 -9.20 -2.23
N LYS A 116 -3.32 -10.40 -2.72
CA LYS A 116 -4.25 -11.54 -2.81
C LYS A 116 -4.73 -11.98 -1.42
N LEU A 117 -3.81 -12.13 -0.47
CA LEU A 117 -4.14 -12.52 0.91
C LEU A 117 -5.03 -11.48 1.60
N ALA A 118 -4.73 -10.19 1.46
CA ALA A 118 -5.52 -9.10 2.02
C ALA A 118 -6.95 -9.08 1.45
N SER A 119 -7.09 -9.34 0.14
CA SER A 119 -8.40 -9.43 -0.52
C SER A 119 -9.24 -10.58 0.02
N ASN A 120 -8.62 -11.73 0.30
CA ASN A 120 -9.29 -12.90 0.88
C ASN A 120 -9.69 -12.66 2.34
N SER A 121 -8.78 -12.13 3.16
CA SER A 121 -9.04 -11.79 4.57
C SER A 121 -10.17 -10.76 4.71
N TRP A 122 -10.20 -9.75 3.82
CA TRP A 122 -11.27 -8.75 3.77
C TRP A 122 -12.63 -9.34 3.39
N ARG A 123 -12.66 -10.30 2.46
CA ARG A 123 -13.90 -11.02 2.08
C ARG A 123 -14.46 -11.81 3.26
N SER A 124 -13.60 -12.54 4.00
CA SER A 124 -14.03 -13.30 5.18
C SER A 124 -14.49 -12.39 6.33
N SER A 125 -13.81 -11.26 6.56
CA SER A 125 -14.25 -10.28 7.57
C SER A 125 -15.59 -9.60 7.22
N LYS A 126 -15.97 -9.56 5.93
CA LYS A 126 -17.26 -9.02 5.46
C LYS A 126 -18.42 -10.00 5.59
N SER A 127 -18.19 -11.31 5.45
CA SER A 127 -19.24 -12.31 5.65
C SER A 127 -19.75 -12.36 7.09
N ASP A 128 -18.88 -12.05 8.06
CA ASP A 128 -19.23 -11.93 9.48
C ASP A 128 -20.01 -10.64 9.80
N PHE A 129 -20.07 -9.69 8.87
CA PHE A 129 -20.73 -8.39 8.99
C PHE A 129 -21.98 -8.33 8.09
N HIS A 130 -22.86 -9.32 8.22
CA HIS A 130 -24.09 -9.40 7.43
C HIS A 130 -25.02 -8.21 7.74
N GLY A 131 -25.24 -7.35 6.74
CA GLY A 131 -26.29 -6.32 6.80
C GLY A 131 -25.90 -4.91 6.35
N ARG A 132 -25.35 -4.76 5.14
CA ARG A 132 -25.71 -3.67 4.19
C ARG A 132 -24.93 -3.82 2.88
N SER A 133 -25.70 -4.16 1.83
CA SER A 133 -25.39 -4.13 0.39
C SER A 133 -24.32 -3.12 0.01
N TRP A 134 -23.32 -3.47 -0.83
CA TRP A 134 -22.72 -2.54 -1.82
C TRP A 134 -21.88 -3.26 -2.90
N SER A 135 -22.23 -2.97 -4.15
CA SER A 135 -21.75 -3.48 -5.44
C SER A 135 -20.54 -2.72 -6.01
N ALA A 136 -19.59 -2.24 -5.20
CA ALA A 136 -18.63 -1.21 -5.66
C ALA A 136 -17.14 -1.61 -5.64
N LEU A 137 -16.76 -2.86 -5.36
CA LEU A 137 -15.34 -3.26 -5.27
C LEU A 137 -14.98 -4.52 -6.07
N THR A 138 -15.93 -5.14 -6.75
CA THR A 138 -15.68 -6.29 -7.64
C THR A 138 -15.14 -5.88 -9.02
N ASP A 139 -15.18 -4.59 -9.37
CA ASP A 139 -14.88 -4.11 -10.73
C ASP A 139 -13.38 -3.93 -11.03
N TYR A 140 -12.51 -3.98 -10.02
CA TYR A 140 -11.05 -3.83 -10.23
C TYR A 140 -10.31 -5.15 -10.50
N SER A 141 -11.01 -6.30 -10.51
CA SER A 141 -10.38 -7.61 -10.71
C SER A 141 -10.43 -8.13 -12.16
N LEU A 142 -10.97 -7.36 -13.11
CA LEU A 142 -11.20 -7.80 -14.50
C LEU A 142 -10.60 -6.91 -15.58
N ARG A 143 -9.63 -6.05 -15.25
CA ARG A 143 -8.83 -5.35 -16.26
C ARG A 143 -7.37 -5.46 -15.88
N TYR A 144 -6.74 -6.56 -16.29
CA TYR A 144 -5.39 -6.72 -16.87
C TYR A 144 -5.18 -8.20 -17.13
#